data_AF-X1B4I3-F1
#
_entry.id   AF-X1B4I3-F1
#
_cell.length_a   1.000
_cell.length_b   1.000
_cell.length_c   1.000
_cell.angle_alpha   90.00
_cell.angle_beta   90.00
_cell.angle_gamma   90.00
#
_symmetry.space_group_name_H-M   'P 1'
#
loop_
_entity.id
_entity.type
_entity.pdbx_description
1 polymer ?
#
loop_
_entity_poly.entity_id
_entity_poly.type
_entity_poly.pdbx_seq_one_letter_code
_entity_poly.pdbx_strand_id
1 'polypeptide(L)'
;MLYFALNAFLDNNETSLANGYGDDYYMYRGILDPRFVLIGHDLDQVFGYNGSSSSREIFRATGLPTIEQFLTHPEFVPRYYFHLKNLIETTFSEEQMEPFLDNLLGGFFPAGPIDNMKDFVRRRNEHVLSLIPSALTIETSLPQSYGYYRTIIPSADISGQIDAIRTRSILVNGVPAAYSPFEGTWSTGTGLPGELLFFLPMDTVWSYEQSGIDLGTAWRALRYNDSSWPTGKALLYVKNAGLPGPKNTPLTLG
;
A
#
# COMPACT_ATOMS: atom_id res chain seq x y z
N MET A 1 13.67 8.70 -16.62
CA MET A 1 13.24 7.50 -15.87
C MET A 1 13.31 6.25 -16.72
N LEU A 2 12.68 6.22 -17.91
CA LEU A 2 12.67 5.02 -18.76
C LEU A 2 14.04 4.38 -19.00
N TYR A 3 15.09 5.16 -19.31
CA TYR A 3 16.46 4.64 -19.48
C TYR A 3 16.93 3.80 -18.29
N PHE A 4 16.76 4.31 -17.06
CA PHE A 4 17.13 3.58 -15.85
C PHE A 4 16.25 2.35 -15.64
N ALA A 5 14.94 2.47 -15.91
CA ALA A 5 14.01 1.36 -15.71
C ALA A 5 14.29 0.21 -16.69
N LEU A 6 14.62 0.55 -17.95
CA LEU A 6 15.01 -0.40 -18.97
C LEU A 6 16.29 -1.15 -18.57
N ASN A 7 17.34 -0.43 -18.18
CA ASN A 7 18.60 -1.06 -17.79
C ASN A 7 18.48 -1.90 -16.51
N ALA A 8 17.72 -1.43 -15.52
CA ALA A 8 17.43 -2.21 -14.33
C ALA A 8 16.64 -3.49 -14.68
N PHE A 9 15.71 -3.41 -15.64
CA PHE A 9 14.98 -4.58 -16.11
C PHE A 9 15.90 -5.57 -16.82
N LEU A 10 16.67 -5.12 -17.81
CA LEU A 10 17.65 -5.94 -18.54
C LEU A 10 18.71 -6.56 -17.63
N ASP A 11 18.82 -6.05 -16.40
CA ASP A 11 19.95 -6.19 -15.50
C ASP A 11 21.27 -6.03 -16.25
N ASN A 12 21.41 -4.87 -16.90
CA ASN A 12 22.62 -4.51 -17.64
C ASN A 12 23.83 -4.62 -16.70
N ASN A 13 24.78 -5.47 -17.07
CA ASN A 13 25.98 -5.74 -16.29
C ASN A 13 27.26 -5.07 -16.84
N GLU A 14 27.12 -4.22 -17.87
CA GLU A 14 28.23 -3.39 -18.38
C GLU A 14 28.66 -2.30 -17.41
N THR A 15 29.63 -1.47 -17.80
CA THR A 15 30.01 -0.27 -17.04
C THR A 15 29.09 0.92 -17.28
N SER A 16 27.78 0.72 -17.20
CA SER A 16 26.80 1.75 -17.60
C SER A 16 26.46 2.83 -16.55
N LEU A 17 25.97 3.99 -17.02
CA LEU A 17 25.31 5.01 -16.16
C LEU A 17 24.19 4.42 -15.28
N ALA A 18 23.53 3.38 -15.75
CA ALA A 18 22.38 2.79 -15.07
C ALA A 18 22.74 1.76 -13.98
N ASN A 19 24.02 1.45 -13.78
CA ASN A 19 24.42 0.50 -12.75
C ASN A 19 25.63 0.95 -11.91
N GLY A 20 25.85 2.26 -11.86
CA GLY A 20 26.80 2.89 -10.94
C GLY A 20 28.12 3.33 -11.57
N TYR A 21 28.27 3.20 -12.89
CA TYR A 21 29.49 3.54 -13.63
C TYR A 21 29.23 4.64 -14.66
N GLY A 22 30.26 5.27 -15.21
CA GLY A 22 30.14 6.44 -16.09
C GLY A 22 30.22 6.16 -17.58
N ASP A 23 30.06 4.92 -18.03
CA ASP A 23 30.29 4.47 -19.42
C ASP A 23 28.99 3.97 -20.10
N ASP A 24 29.08 3.53 -21.35
CA ASP A 24 28.02 2.79 -22.10
C ASP A 24 26.69 3.52 -22.25
N TYR A 25 26.76 4.83 -22.48
CA TYR A 25 25.62 5.64 -22.92
C TYR A 25 26.05 6.80 -23.81
N TYR A 26 25.10 7.24 -24.64
CA TYR A 26 25.17 8.52 -25.32
C TYR A 26 24.17 9.51 -24.72
N MET A 27 24.48 10.79 -24.87
CA MET A 27 23.58 11.89 -24.56
C MET A 27 23.18 12.59 -25.87
N TYR A 28 21.89 12.59 -26.17
CA TYR A 28 21.34 13.35 -27.29
C TYR A 28 20.63 14.60 -26.78
N ARG A 29 20.88 15.74 -27.42
CA ARG A 29 20.18 17.01 -27.19
C ARG A 29 19.76 17.60 -28.51
N GLY A 30 18.46 17.78 -28.69
CA GLY A 30 17.90 18.39 -29.89
C GLY A 30 18.13 19.90 -29.94
N ILE A 31 17.98 20.47 -31.14
CA ILE A 31 17.98 21.92 -31.34
C ILE A 31 16.66 22.54 -30.88
N LEU A 32 15.52 21.90 -31.19
CA LEU A 32 14.18 22.38 -30.82
C LEU A 32 13.78 22.00 -29.39
N ASP A 33 14.10 20.77 -28.99
CA ASP A 33 13.95 20.31 -27.61
C ASP A 33 15.34 20.15 -26.99
N PRO A 34 15.79 21.11 -26.16
CA PRO A 34 17.13 21.10 -25.59
C PRO A 34 17.27 20.15 -24.38
N ARG A 35 16.25 19.36 -24.05
CA ARG A 35 16.34 18.34 -22.99
C ARG A 35 17.22 17.18 -23.45
N PHE A 36 18.06 16.70 -22.55
CA PHE A 36 18.89 15.54 -22.83
C PHE A 36 18.08 14.24 -22.77
N VAL A 37 18.34 13.37 -23.73
CA VAL A 37 17.86 11.99 -23.76
C VAL A 37 19.07 11.07 -23.66
N LEU A 38 18.98 10.09 -22.76
CA LEU A 38 19.98 9.04 -22.62
C LEU A 38 19.67 7.92 -23.61
N ILE A 39 20.70 7.45 -24.30
CA ILE A 39 20.63 6.34 -25.25
C ILE A 39 21.62 5.28 -24.76
N GLY A 40 21.16 4.04 -24.58
CA GLY A 40 22.03 2.93 -24.19
C GLY A 40 23.03 2.59 -25.30
N HIS A 41 24.23 2.21 -24.88
CA HIS A 41 25.25 1.59 -25.72
C HIS A 41 25.66 0.26 -25.08
N ASP A 42 26.30 -0.62 -25.85
CA ASP A 42 26.81 -1.93 -25.45
C ASP A 42 25.86 -2.72 -24.54
N LEU A 43 24.97 -3.51 -25.15
CA LEU A 43 23.95 -4.28 -24.42
C LEU A 43 24.14 -5.77 -24.66
N ASP A 44 25.37 -6.26 -24.60
CA ASP A 44 25.69 -7.69 -24.75
C ASP A 44 25.81 -8.44 -23.40
N GLN A 45 25.94 -7.75 -22.26
CA GLN A 45 25.83 -8.36 -20.91
C GLN A 45 24.49 -8.10 -20.21
N VAL A 46 23.42 -8.58 -20.85
CA VAL A 46 22.03 -8.45 -20.39
C VAL A 46 21.32 -9.81 -20.39
N PHE A 47 20.07 -9.87 -19.93
CA PHE A 47 19.22 -11.07 -20.03
C PHE A 47 19.81 -12.34 -19.40
N GLY A 48 20.53 -12.20 -18.29
CA GLY A 48 21.13 -13.34 -17.57
C GLY A 48 22.48 -13.80 -18.13
N TYR A 49 23.03 -13.11 -19.12
CA TYR A 49 24.37 -13.35 -19.63
C TYR A 49 25.46 -12.64 -18.79
N ASN A 50 26.65 -13.26 -18.71
CA ASN A 50 27.89 -12.73 -18.11
C ASN A 50 27.70 -11.86 -16.84
N GLY A 51 27.11 -12.44 -15.80
CA GLY A 51 26.94 -11.78 -14.50
C GLY A 51 25.63 -10.99 -14.34
N SER A 52 24.80 -10.90 -15.37
CA SER A 52 23.39 -10.49 -15.24
C SER A 52 22.59 -11.52 -14.40
N SER A 53 21.65 -11.07 -13.58
CA SER A 53 20.87 -11.85 -12.62
C SER A 53 19.41 -11.39 -12.57
N SER A 54 18.48 -12.34 -12.60
CA SER A 54 17.05 -12.04 -12.55
C SER A 54 16.59 -11.50 -11.19
N SER A 55 17.36 -11.70 -10.13
CA SER A 55 17.03 -11.31 -8.74
C SER A 55 17.81 -10.11 -8.20
N ARG A 56 18.45 -9.33 -9.07
CA ARG A 56 19.23 -8.15 -8.65
C ARG A 56 18.33 -6.97 -8.28
N GLU A 57 18.78 -6.13 -7.35
CA GLU A 57 18.07 -4.92 -6.99
C GLU A 57 17.82 -3.96 -8.18
N ILE A 58 16.87 -3.05 -8.02
CA ILE A 58 16.45 -2.10 -9.07
C ILE A 58 17.02 -0.70 -8.90
N PHE A 59 17.90 -0.45 -7.92
CA PHE A 59 18.48 0.87 -7.67
C PHE A 59 20.00 0.91 -7.83
N ARG A 60 20.62 -0.03 -8.57
CA ARG A 60 22.08 -0.08 -8.81
C ARG A 60 22.70 1.25 -9.26
N ALA A 61 21.96 2.05 -10.03
CA ALA A 61 22.43 3.35 -10.51
C ALA A 61 22.74 4.35 -9.38
N THR A 62 22.22 4.13 -8.16
CA THR A 62 22.51 4.96 -6.98
C THR A 62 23.95 4.83 -6.49
N GLY A 63 24.76 3.91 -7.05
CA GLY A 63 26.21 3.93 -6.88
C GLY A 63 26.87 5.25 -7.33
N LEU A 64 26.18 6.06 -8.14
CA LEU A 64 26.57 7.42 -8.47
C LEU A 64 25.75 8.43 -7.66
N PRO A 65 26.37 9.30 -6.82
CA PRO A 65 25.64 10.22 -5.94
C PRO A 65 24.66 11.15 -6.66
N THR A 66 25.02 11.65 -7.85
CA THR A 66 24.13 12.51 -8.65
C THR A 66 22.88 11.75 -9.12
N ILE A 67 23.03 10.47 -9.44
CA ILE A 67 21.92 9.62 -9.88
C ILE A 67 21.08 9.17 -8.69
N GLU A 68 21.70 8.92 -7.53
CA GLU A 68 20.99 8.66 -6.28
C GLU A 68 20.02 9.78 -5.95
N GLN A 69 20.49 11.03 -5.92
CA GLN A 69 19.64 12.20 -5.64
C GLN A 69 18.48 12.31 -6.62
N PHE A 70 18.69 11.94 -7.88
CA PHE A 70 17.66 12.01 -8.91
C PHE A 70 16.66 10.85 -8.86
N LEU A 71 17.12 9.60 -8.73
CA LEU A 71 16.25 8.42 -8.75
C LEU A 71 15.45 8.22 -7.47
N THR A 72 15.99 8.68 -6.33
CA THR A 72 15.32 8.58 -5.02
C THR A 72 14.44 9.77 -4.71
N HIS A 73 14.44 10.81 -5.56
CA HIS A 73 13.64 12.01 -5.33
C HIS A 73 12.13 11.67 -5.26
N PRO A 74 11.38 12.18 -4.26
CA PRO A 74 9.95 11.87 -4.08
C PRO A 74 9.05 12.12 -5.31
N GLU A 75 9.40 13.09 -6.15
CA GLU A 75 8.65 13.39 -7.38
C GLU A 75 8.98 12.44 -8.56
N PHE A 76 10.14 11.78 -8.51
CA PHE A 76 10.68 10.99 -9.62
C PHE A 76 10.56 9.50 -9.39
N VAL A 77 10.73 9.01 -8.16
CA VAL A 77 10.63 7.58 -7.85
C VAL A 77 9.27 6.97 -8.26
N PRO A 78 8.10 7.64 -8.13
CA PRO A 78 6.84 7.07 -8.62
C PRO A 78 6.84 6.87 -10.14
N ARG A 79 7.51 7.76 -10.89
CA ARG A 79 7.65 7.64 -12.35
C ARG A 79 8.61 6.52 -12.71
N TYR A 80 9.64 6.29 -11.90
CA TYR A 80 10.55 5.15 -12.07
C TYR A 80 9.81 3.83 -11.91
N TYR A 81 9.07 3.64 -10.81
CA TYR A 81 8.21 2.47 -10.59
C TYR A 81 7.16 2.30 -11.68
N PHE A 82 6.54 3.40 -12.13
CA PHE A 82 5.61 3.37 -13.26
C PHE A 82 6.26 2.75 -14.51
N HIS A 83 7.46 3.20 -14.89
CA HIS A 83 8.12 2.66 -16.09
C HIS A 83 8.51 1.19 -15.93
N LEU A 84 8.97 0.77 -14.76
CA LEU A 84 9.25 -0.65 -14.48
C LEU A 84 7.99 -1.50 -14.68
N LYS A 85 6.88 -1.12 -14.05
CA LYS A 85 5.61 -1.83 -14.19
C LYS A 85 5.07 -1.79 -15.63
N ASN A 86 5.12 -0.63 -16.28
CA ASN A 86 4.66 -0.48 -17.66
C ASN A 86 5.49 -1.34 -18.61
N LEU A 87 6.80 -1.43 -18.43
CA LEU A 87 7.68 -2.28 -19.22
C LEU A 87 7.29 -3.77 -19.09
N ILE A 88 7.01 -4.24 -17.87
CA ILE A 88 6.55 -5.59 -17.58
C ILE A 88 5.19 -5.88 -18.23
N GLU A 89 4.25 -4.94 -18.16
CA GLU A 89 2.91 -5.08 -18.72
C GLU A 89 2.86 -4.93 -20.25
N THR A 90 3.94 -4.45 -20.88
CA THR A 90 3.99 -4.17 -22.32
C THR A 90 5.17 -4.87 -22.98
N THR A 91 6.31 -4.19 -23.14
CA THR A 91 7.47 -4.65 -23.94
C THR A 91 8.06 -5.96 -23.44
N PHE A 92 8.10 -6.16 -22.12
CA PHE A 92 8.69 -7.33 -21.48
C PHE A 92 7.64 -8.31 -20.96
N SER A 93 6.38 -8.19 -21.40
CA SER A 93 5.39 -9.21 -21.13
C SER A 93 5.77 -10.50 -21.86
N GLU A 94 5.36 -11.64 -21.30
CA GLU A 94 5.62 -12.96 -21.91
C GLU A 94 5.05 -13.03 -23.34
N GLU A 95 3.86 -12.46 -23.55
CA GLU A 95 3.19 -12.38 -24.85
C GLU A 95 3.99 -11.63 -25.92
N GLN A 96 4.75 -10.60 -25.52
CA GLN A 96 5.55 -9.81 -26.47
C GLN A 96 6.99 -10.34 -26.60
N MET A 97 7.62 -10.69 -25.48
CA MET A 97 9.05 -10.97 -25.43
C MET A 97 9.39 -12.36 -25.97
N GLU A 98 8.60 -13.38 -25.68
CA GLU A 98 8.88 -14.74 -26.17
C GLU A 98 8.89 -14.82 -27.70
N PRO A 99 7.82 -14.41 -28.42
CA PRO A 99 7.84 -14.46 -29.88
C PRO A 99 8.86 -13.47 -30.47
N PHE A 100 9.15 -12.35 -29.80
CA PHE A 100 10.21 -11.44 -30.24
C PHE A 100 11.58 -12.13 -30.23
N LEU A 101 11.95 -12.80 -29.14
CA LEU A 101 13.23 -13.52 -29.02
C LEU A 101 13.34 -14.66 -30.02
N ASP A 102 12.26 -15.42 -30.21
CA ASP A 102 12.22 -16.52 -31.20
C ASP A 102 12.41 -16.00 -32.62
N ASN A 103 11.73 -14.93 -33.00
CA ASN A 103 11.86 -14.37 -34.34
C ASN A 103 13.21 -13.68 -34.58
N LEU A 104 13.77 -13.05 -33.55
CA LEU A 104 15.04 -12.33 -33.66
C LEU A 104 16.24 -13.27 -33.72
N LEU A 105 16.25 -14.31 -32.88
CA LEU A 105 17.43 -15.17 -32.65
C LEU A 105 17.26 -16.58 -33.24
N GLY A 106 16.03 -16.98 -33.53
CA GLY A 106 15.73 -18.26 -34.15
C GLY A 106 16.46 -18.44 -35.47
N GLY A 107 17.02 -19.63 -35.67
CA GLY A 107 17.82 -19.95 -36.86
C GLY A 107 19.26 -19.45 -36.81
N PHE A 108 19.60 -18.49 -35.94
CA PHE A 108 20.97 -18.06 -35.67
C PHE A 108 21.56 -18.74 -34.44
N PHE A 109 20.74 -18.99 -33.41
CA PHE A 109 21.16 -19.61 -32.15
C PHE A 109 20.42 -20.93 -31.88
N PRO A 110 21.03 -21.85 -31.11
CA PRO A 110 20.32 -23.00 -30.54
C PRO A 110 19.17 -22.54 -29.62
N ALA A 111 18.19 -23.41 -29.39
CA ALA A 111 17.04 -23.11 -28.55
C ALA A 111 17.42 -22.80 -27.08
N GLY A 112 18.39 -23.53 -26.51
CA GLY A 112 18.75 -23.41 -25.09
C GLY A 112 19.10 -21.98 -24.61
N PRO A 113 19.98 -21.23 -25.29
CA PRO A 113 20.22 -19.82 -24.98
C PRO A 113 18.98 -18.94 -25.06
N ILE A 114 18.12 -19.14 -26.05
CA ILE A 114 16.87 -18.37 -26.22
C ILE A 114 15.92 -18.67 -25.06
N ASP A 115 15.77 -19.95 -24.70
CA ASP A 115 14.95 -20.38 -23.57
C ASP A 115 15.45 -19.80 -22.24
N ASN A 116 16.76 -19.72 -22.04
CA ASN A 116 17.35 -19.07 -20.86
C ASN A 116 17.01 -17.58 -20.79
N MET A 117 16.97 -16.87 -21.92
CA MET A 117 16.58 -15.45 -21.94
C MET A 117 15.09 -15.27 -21.60
N LYS A 118 14.21 -16.15 -22.09
CA LYS A 118 12.78 -16.16 -21.73
C LYS A 118 12.59 -16.42 -20.24
N ASP A 119 13.27 -17.42 -19.71
CA ASP A 119 13.28 -17.76 -18.28
C ASP A 119 13.80 -16.61 -17.42
N PHE A 120 14.84 -15.91 -17.88
CA PHE A 120 15.32 -14.70 -17.22
C PHE A 120 14.22 -13.65 -17.16
N VAL A 121 13.57 -13.33 -18.28
CA VAL A 121 12.53 -12.29 -18.34
C VAL A 121 11.36 -12.64 -17.43
N ARG A 122 10.89 -13.89 -17.44
CA ARG A 122 9.82 -14.36 -16.54
C ARG A 122 10.17 -14.13 -15.07
N ARG A 123 11.34 -14.61 -14.63
CA ARG A 123 11.79 -14.44 -13.24
C ARG A 123 12.06 -12.98 -12.88
N ARG A 124 12.56 -12.19 -13.84
CA ARG A 124 12.85 -10.76 -13.64
C ARG A 124 11.57 -9.95 -13.48
N ASN A 125 10.53 -10.24 -14.27
CA ASN A 125 9.21 -9.64 -14.12
C ASN A 125 8.66 -9.85 -12.70
N GLU A 126 8.64 -11.10 -12.22
CA GLU A 126 8.17 -11.45 -10.88
C GLU A 126 8.96 -10.73 -9.78
N HIS A 127 10.29 -10.71 -9.91
CA HIS A 127 11.16 -10.07 -8.94
C HIS A 127 11.01 -8.55 -8.92
N VAL A 128 11.00 -7.88 -10.08
CA VAL A 128 10.85 -6.42 -10.13
C VAL A 128 9.48 -6.01 -9.58
N LEU A 129 8.41 -6.75 -9.87
CA LEU A 129 7.09 -6.49 -9.28
C LEU A 129 7.09 -6.60 -7.75
N SER A 130 7.83 -7.57 -7.18
CA SER A 130 7.90 -7.73 -5.72
C SER A 130 8.66 -6.60 -5.01
N LEU A 131 9.49 -5.86 -5.74
CA LEU A 131 10.22 -4.70 -5.24
C LEU A 131 9.44 -3.38 -5.35
N ILE A 132 8.28 -3.35 -6.02
CA ILE A 132 7.45 -2.15 -6.15
C ILE A 132 6.42 -2.12 -5.02
N PRO A 133 6.44 -1.12 -4.12
CA PRO A 133 5.42 -0.99 -3.08
C PRO A 133 4.04 -0.79 -3.71
N SER A 134 3.14 -1.75 -3.47
CA SER A 134 1.83 -1.83 -4.12
C SER A 134 0.67 -2.21 -3.18
N ALA A 135 0.98 -2.78 -2.01
CA ALA A 135 -0.04 -3.19 -1.05
C ALA A 135 -0.55 -1.99 -0.25
N LEU A 136 -1.88 -1.88 -0.11
CA LEU A 136 -2.49 -1.01 0.90
C LEU A 136 -2.57 -1.78 2.21
N THR A 137 -1.81 -1.34 3.21
CA THR A 137 -1.88 -1.88 4.58
C THR A 137 -2.19 -0.79 5.57
N ILE A 138 -2.79 -1.19 6.70
CA ILE A 138 -3.01 -0.35 7.87
C ILE A 138 -2.54 -1.14 9.07
N GLU A 139 -1.69 -0.53 9.86
CA GLU A 139 -1.04 -1.08 11.04
C GLU A 139 -1.25 -0.13 12.21
N THR A 140 -1.38 -0.69 13.41
CA THR A 140 -1.50 0.07 14.65
C THR A 140 -1.06 -0.78 15.83
N SER A 141 -0.52 -0.12 16.86
CA SER A 141 -0.16 -0.76 18.13
C SER A 141 -1.29 -0.73 19.16
N LEU A 142 -2.50 -0.28 18.78
CA LEU A 142 -3.63 -0.22 19.69
C LEU A 142 -4.00 -1.62 20.23
N PRO A 143 -4.34 -1.74 21.52
CA PRO A 143 -4.85 -3.00 22.05
C PRO A 143 -6.21 -3.34 21.43
N GLN A 144 -6.49 -4.63 21.28
CA GLN A 144 -7.80 -5.09 20.83
C GLN A 144 -8.71 -5.45 22.01
N SER A 145 -9.99 -5.13 21.88
CA SER A 145 -11.06 -5.58 22.77
C SER A 145 -12.25 -6.01 21.91
N TYR A 146 -12.72 -7.24 22.09
CA TYR A 146 -13.80 -7.82 21.27
C TYR A 146 -13.56 -7.76 19.74
N GLY A 147 -12.30 -7.89 19.31
CA GLY A 147 -11.91 -7.82 17.89
C GLY A 147 -11.76 -6.40 17.33
N TYR A 148 -11.94 -5.36 18.15
CA TYR A 148 -11.77 -3.96 17.75
C TYR A 148 -10.54 -3.35 18.40
N TYR A 149 -9.74 -2.62 17.61
CA TYR A 149 -8.69 -1.76 18.12
C TYR A 149 -9.28 -0.64 18.97
N ARG A 150 -8.78 -0.45 20.19
CA ARG A 150 -9.30 0.52 21.16
C ARG A 150 -8.18 1.31 21.80
N THR A 151 -8.48 2.55 22.14
CA THR A 151 -7.65 3.42 22.99
C THR A 151 -8.52 4.02 24.10
N ILE A 152 -7.89 4.40 25.21
CA ILE A 152 -8.52 5.18 26.30
C ILE A 152 -8.05 6.63 26.33
N ILE A 153 -7.10 6.99 25.48
CA ILE A 153 -6.69 8.36 25.19
C ILE A 153 -7.32 8.77 23.86
N PRO A 154 -7.68 10.04 23.64
CA PRO A 154 -8.35 10.50 22.42
C PRO A 154 -7.38 10.62 21.24
N SER A 155 -6.47 9.65 21.09
CA SER A 155 -5.53 9.59 20.00
C SER A 155 -5.19 8.17 19.59
N ALA A 156 -4.85 7.99 18.31
CA ALA A 156 -4.48 6.71 17.73
C ALA A 156 -3.37 6.89 16.69
N ASP A 157 -2.31 6.10 16.80
CA ASP A 157 -1.24 6.11 15.80
C ASP A 157 -1.49 4.98 14.81
N ILE A 158 -1.52 5.32 13.53
CA ILE A 158 -1.68 4.36 12.44
C ILE A 158 -0.63 4.59 11.36
N SER A 159 -0.20 3.51 10.73
CA SER A 159 0.80 3.51 9.66
C SER A 159 0.49 2.42 8.65
N GLY A 160 1.28 2.31 7.60
CA GLY A 160 1.20 1.18 6.69
C GLY A 160 1.97 1.39 5.41
N GLN A 161 1.64 0.57 4.42
CA GLN A 161 2.12 0.60 3.05
C GLN A 161 1.01 1.08 2.13
N ILE A 162 1.39 1.62 0.98
CA ILE A 162 0.47 2.01 -0.09
C ILE A 162 1.14 1.94 -1.46
N ASP A 163 0.34 1.89 -2.52
CA ASP A 163 0.83 1.92 -3.91
C ASP A 163 1.64 3.20 -4.20
N ALA A 164 2.95 3.01 -4.34
CA ALA A 164 3.91 4.09 -4.59
C ALA A 164 3.81 4.69 -6.00
N ILE A 165 3.24 3.97 -6.98
CA ILE A 165 3.09 4.46 -8.35
C ILE A 165 2.02 5.56 -8.39
N ARG A 166 0.87 5.30 -7.76
CA ARG A 166 -0.33 6.12 -7.89
C ARG A 166 -0.50 7.14 -6.76
N THR A 167 0.01 6.86 -5.57
CA THR A 167 -0.20 7.72 -4.41
C THR A 167 0.70 8.95 -4.43
N ARG A 168 0.15 10.11 -4.08
CA ARG A 168 0.90 11.37 -3.96
C ARG A 168 0.78 12.00 -2.58
N SER A 169 -0.35 11.79 -1.92
CA SER A 169 -0.62 12.27 -0.57
C SER A 169 -1.62 11.33 0.09
N ILE A 170 -1.56 11.27 1.42
CA ILE A 170 -2.44 10.42 2.23
C ILE A 170 -3.07 11.33 3.28
N LEU A 171 -4.38 11.20 3.45
CA LEU A 171 -5.10 11.87 4.52
C LEU A 171 -5.76 10.82 5.41
N VAL A 172 -5.59 10.99 6.71
CA VAL A 172 -6.26 10.21 7.74
C VAL A 172 -7.13 11.15 8.52
N ASN A 173 -8.44 10.91 8.50
CA ASN A 173 -9.42 11.82 9.11
C ASN A 173 -9.25 13.29 8.66
N GLY A 174 -8.94 13.50 7.37
CA GLY A 174 -8.68 14.83 6.81
C GLY A 174 -7.31 15.44 7.17
N VAL A 175 -6.50 14.78 8.00
CA VAL A 175 -5.15 15.23 8.38
C VAL A 175 -4.10 14.58 7.46
N PRO A 176 -3.19 15.35 6.84
CA PRO A 176 -2.10 14.78 6.05
C PRO A 176 -1.19 13.85 6.87
N ALA A 177 -0.91 12.66 6.34
CA ALA A 177 0.06 11.73 6.90
C ALA A 177 1.45 11.95 6.28
N ALA A 178 2.50 11.63 7.05
CA ALA A 178 3.85 11.52 6.51
C ALA A 178 3.90 10.35 5.52
N TYR A 179 4.51 10.56 4.35
CA TYR A 179 4.53 9.60 3.26
C TYR A 179 5.92 9.55 2.62
N SER A 180 6.46 8.34 2.45
CA SER A 180 7.69 8.07 1.69
C SER A 180 7.33 7.40 0.36
N PRO A 181 7.41 8.10 -0.79
CA PRO A 181 7.15 7.47 -2.08
C PRO A 181 8.19 6.43 -2.48
N PHE A 182 9.40 6.50 -1.91
CA PHE A 182 10.45 5.53 -2.16
C PHE A 182 10.15 4.19 -1.49
N GLU A 183 9.73 4.22 -0.22
CA GLU A 183 9.44 2.98 0.51
C GLU A 183 7.99 2.51 0.34
N GLY A 184 7.09 3.39 -0.12
CA GLY A 184 5.65 3.16 -0.08
C GLY A 184 5.06 3.23 1.33
N THR A 185 5.85 3.66 2.32
CA THR A 185 5.44 3.73 3.73
C THR A 185 4.71 5.02 4.02
N TRP A 186 3.75 4.96 4.94
CA TRP A 186 3.10 6.13 5.49
C TRP A 186 2.83 5.99 6.98
N SER A 187 2.77 7.12 7.67
CA SER A 187 2.48 7.17 9.10
C SER A 187 1.83 8.50 9.45
N THR A 188 0.93 8.45 10.41
CA THR A 188 0.28 9.65 10.92
C THR A 188 1.10 10.36 11.99
N GLY A 189 2.28 9.83 12.31
CA GLY A 189 3.07 10.28 13.45
C GLY A 189 2.37 9.94 14.76
N THR A 190 2.71 10.70 15.80
CA THR A 190 2.15 10.53 17.13
C THR A 190 0.93 11.42 17.35
N GLY A 191 -0.11 10.85 17.94
CA GLY A 191 -1.20 11.61 18.54
C GLY A 191 -2.24 12.12 17.56
N LEU A 192 -2.57 11.39 16.46
CA LEU A 192 -3.73 11.80 15.65
C LEU A 192 -4.97 11.89 16.54
N PRO A 193 -5.68 13.02 16.52
CA PRO A 193 -6.87 13.19 17.32
C PRO A 193 -7.96 12.23 16.84
N GLY A 194 -8.45 11.42 17.77
CA GLY A 194 -9.65 10.61 17.58
C GLY A 194 -10.89 11.41 17.94
N GLU A 195 -12.00 11.13 17.26
CA GLU A 195 -13.31 11.56 17.76
C GLU A 195 -13.76 10.63 18.90
N LEU A 196 -14.26 11.21 19.99
CA LEU A 196 -14.82 10.45 21.10
C LEU A 196 -16.17 9.85 20.67
N LEU A 197 -16.17 8.56 20.35
CA LEU A 197 -17.40 7.80 20.21
C LEU A 197 -17.81 7.24 21.58
N PHE A 198 -18.93 7.76 22.13
CA PHE A 198 -19.53 7.20 23.34
C PHE A 198 -20.22 5.88 23.00
N PHE A 199 -19.58 4.76 23.33
CA PHE A 199 -20.23 3.45 23.36
C PHE A 199 -20.92 3.28 24.71
N LEU A 200 -22.23 3.05 24.70
CA LEU A 200 -22.97 2.62 25.89
C LEU A 200 -22.99 1.09 25.91
N PRO A 201 -22.26 0.41 26.83
CA PRO A 201 -22.30 -1.04 26.94
C PRO A 201 -23.73 -1.53 27.13
N MET A 202 -24.10 -2.63 26.46
CA MET A 202 -25.45 -3.18 26.58
C MET A 202 -25.77 -3.60 28.02
N ASP A 203 -24.78 -3.97 28.82
CA ASP A 203 -24.94 -4.35 30.22
C ASP A 203 -24.85 -3.17 31.21
N THR A 204 -24.89 -1.93 30.72
CA THR A 204 -25.03 -0.73 31.55
C THR A 204 -26.36 -0.79 32.30
N VAL A 205 -26.37 -0.34 33.56
CA VAL A 205 -27.58 -0.23 34.37
C VAL A 205 -28.36 1.02 33.95
N TRP A 206 -29.59 0.82 33.52
CA TRP A 206 -30.53 1.86 33.10
C TRP A 206 -31.71 1.93 34.05
N SER A 207 -32.22 3.14 34.30
CA SER A 207 -33.59 3.32 34.81
C SER A 207 -34.58 2.99 33.70
N TYR A 208 -35.62 2.23 33.99
CA TYR A 208 -36.64 1.85 33.02
C TYR A 208 -38.04 1.97 33.61
N GLU A 209 -39.00 2.34 32.77
CA GLU A 209 -40.42 2.39 33.10
C GLU A 209 -41.05 1.06 32.67
N GLN A 210 -41.83 0.42 33.55
CA GLN A 210 -42.54 -0.83 33.23
C GLN A 210 -43.98 -0.89 33.77
N SER A 211 -44.55 0.23 34.21
CA SER A 211 -45.93 0.25 34.73
C SER A 211 -46.98 0.02 33.64
N GLY A 212 -46.61 0.21 32.37
CA GLY A 212 -47.53 0.11 31.24
C GLY A 212 -48.46 1.32 31.10
N ILE A 213 -48.20 2.39 31.87
CA ILE A 213 -48.94 3.65 31.81
C ILE A 213 -48.33 4.54 30.72
N ASP A 214 -49.18 5.12 29.87
CA ASP A 214 -48.75 6.18 28.95
C ASP A 214 -48.42 7.45 29.75
N LEU A 215 -47.13 7.76 29.88
CA LEU A 215 -46.63 8.95 30.56
C LEU A 215 -46.74 10.23 29.71
N GLY A 216 -47.24 10.13 28.47
CA GLY A 216 -47.27 11.22 27.51
C GLY A 216 -45.87 11.75 27.18
N THR A 217 -45.69 13.07 27.20
CA THR A 217 -44.41 13.73 26.89
C THR A 217 -43.69 14.32 28.10
N ALA A 218 -44.36 14.38 29.26
CA ALA A 218 -43.86 15.05 30.46
C ALA A 218 -42.61 14.37 31.04
N TRP A 219 -42.47 13.06 30.86
CA TRP A 219 -41.32 12.28 31.35
C TRP A 219 -39.97 12.71 30.76
N ARG A 220 -39.97 13.43 29.64
CA ARG A 220 -38.76 13.93 28.98
C ARG A 220 -38.29 15.27 29.53
N ALA A 221 -39.04 15.90 30.43
CA ALA A 221 -38.69 17.20 30.99
C ALA A 221 -37.46 17.10 31.90
N LEU A 222 -36.59 18.12 31.87
CA LEU A 222 -35.33 18.16 32.65
C LEU A 222 -35.51 17.94 34.15
N ARG A 223 -36.70 18.26 34.70
CA ARG A 223 -37.04 18.13 36.13
C ARG A 223 -38.07 17.05 36.40
N TYR A 224 -38.31 16.13 35.47
CA TYR A 224 -39.18 14.99 35.73
C TYR A 224 -38.55 14.13 36.83
N ASN A 225 -39.35 13.71 37.80
CA ASN A 225 -38.87 12.85 38.87
C ASN A 225 -39.08 11.38 38.47
N ASP A 226 -38.01 10.72 38.05
CA ASP A 226 -37.94 9.31 37.70
C ASP A 226 -37.32 8.45 38.83
N SER A 227 -37.17 8.99 40.05
CA SER A 227 -36.52 8.27 41.16
C SER A 227 -37.22 6.98 41.58
N SER A 228 -38.48 6.78 41.16
CA SER A 228 -39.25 5.57 41.41
C SER A 228 -39.10 4.51 40.31
N TRP A 229 -38.40 4.80 39.22
CA TRP A 229 -38.19 3.84 38.14
C TRP A 229 -37.23 2.75 38.60
N PRO A 230 -37.55 1.47 38.37
CA PRO A 230 -36.60 0.39 38.61
C PRO A 230 -35.35 0.57 37.74
N THR A 231 -34.24 0.02 38.22
CA THR A 231 -32.97 0.00 37.49
C THR A 231 -32.57 -1.42 37.14
N GLY A 232 -31.93 -1.61 35.98
CA GLY A 232 -31.56 -2.93 35.49
C GLY A 232 -30.62 -2.86 34.29
N LYS A 233 -29.87 -3.93 34.06
CA LYS A 233 -28.99 -4.03 32.89
C LYS A 233 -29.82 -4.42 31.67
N ALA A 234 -29.57 -3.83 30.51
CA ALA A 234 -30.11 -4.45 29.29
C ALA A 234 -29.43 -5.82 29.12
N LEU A 235 -30.06 -6.84 28.53
CA LEU A 235 -31.31 -6.82 27.78
C LEU A 235 -32.54 -7.02 28.70
N LEU A 236 -33.53 -6.11 28.58
CA LEU A 236 -34.82 -6.19 29.27
C LEU A 236 -35.74 -7.21 28.57
N TYR A 237 -36.28 -8.20 29.28
CA TYR A 237 -37.03 -9.29 28.64
C TYR A 237 -38.29 -9.69 29.40
N VAL A 238 -39.28 -10.21 28.68
CA VAL A 238 -40.49 -10.82 29.28
C VAL A 238 -40.79 -12.23 28.76
N LYS A 239 -40.04 -12.69 27.74
CA LYS A 239 -40.29 -13.99 27.08
C LYS A 239 -39.08 -14.91 27.15
N ASN A 240 -39.35 -16.20 26.96
CA ASN A 240 -38.33 -17.24 26.92
C ASN A 240 -37.60 -17.38 25.57
N ALA A 241 -37.90 -16.52 24.58
CA ALA A 241 -37.21 -16.51 23.28
C ALA A 241 -35.67 -16.37 23.41
N GLY A 242 -34.93 -16.92 22.45
CA GLY A 242 -33.49 -16.66 22.33
C GLY A 242 -33.27 -15.19 22.00
N LEU A 243 -32.42 -14.51 22.78
CA LEU A 243 -32.13 -13.08 22.62
C LEU A 243 -30.65 -12.92 22.25
N PRO A 244 -30.27 -11.84 21.53
CA PRO A 244 -28.90 -11.63 21.03
C PRO A 244 -27.85 -11.39 22.13
N GLY A 245 -28.23 -11.43 23.40
CA GLY A 245 -27.34 -11.30 24.54
C GLY A 245 -27.94 -11.92 25.81
N PRO A 246 -27.20 -11.89 26.93
CA PRO A 246 -27.66 -12.40 28.21
C PRO A 246 -28.98 -11.75 28.65
N LYS A 247 -29.89 -12.58 29.17
CA LYS A 247 -31.15 -12.14 29.77
C LYS A 247 -30.89 -11.59 31.17
N ASN A 248 -30.74 -10.26 31.26
CA ASN A 248 -30.27 -9.64 32.49
C ASN A 248 -31.39 -9.12 33.38
N THR A 249 -32.40 -8.46 32.83
CA THR A 249 -33.48 -7.86 33.62
C THR A 249 -34.85 -8.35 33.16
N PRO A 250 -35.52 -9.23 33.94
CA PRO A 250 -36.88 -9.62 33.66
C PRO A 250 -37.82 -8.45 33.91
N LEU A 251 -38.73 -8.20 32.97
CA LEU A 251 -39.82 -7.26 33.14
C LEU A 251 -41.01 -7.96 33.80
N THR A 252 -41.58 -7.30 34.80
CA THR A 252 -42.89 -7.65 35.35
C THR A 252 -43.91 -6.80 34.60
N LEU A 253 -44.43 -7.31 33.48
CA LEU A 253 -45.59 -6.67 32.86
C LEU A 253 -46.73 -6.70 33.88
N GLY A 254 -47.28 -5.53 34.20
CA GLY A 254 -48.50 -5.38 35.00
C GLY A 254 -49.67 -6.09 34.35
#